data_AF-A0A2D8LYN7-F1
#
_entry.id   AF-A0A2D8LYN7-F1
#
_cell.length_a   1.000
_cell.length_b   1.000
_cell.length_c   1.000
_cell.angle_alpha   90.00
_cell.angle_beta   90.00
_cell.angle_gamma   90.00
#
_symmetry.space_group_name_H-M   'P 1'
#
loop_
_entity.id
_entity.type
_entity.pdbx_description
1 polymer ?
#
loop_
_entity_poly.entity_id
_entity_poly.type
_entity_poly.pdbx_seq_one_letter_code
_entity_poly.pdbx_strand_id
1 'polypeptide(L)'
;MISSKYSVSEVAKLFEVDRQTIKTWVFHFSDYLSNSANPEKGSPRKFLIEDIRVMAYISIYWEEEPDMESIKIGLNTRGHYESIDIENFINSITPVLREMPDNIDDTWRGVVFGGEYSLTDLFNTAESFKLAGDRLVEIAHVNYEDRELFQPAIYSYRHATELYIKAITDEEEFTHDLISLMNKLKEVLKEEHNALTTLWLENLVQAFHDSDPTGTAFRYGVTFPKEEIYIDMHHLKTLMDWLSQASKRIMIKQFEG
;
A
#
# COMPACT_ATOMS: atom_id res chain seq x y z
N MET A 1 -5.56 -17.07 -3.73
CA MET A 1 -5.51 -15.69 -4.24
C MET A 1 -6.33 -15.61 -5.51
N ILE A 2 -6.87 -14.44 -5.85
CA ILE A 2 -7.62 -14.28 -7.10
C ILE A 2 -6.60 -14.41 -8.24
N SER A 3 -6.73 -15.46 -9.04
CA SER A 3 -5.87 -15.69 -10.20
C SER A 3 -6.13 -14.58 -11.22
N SER A 4 -5.08 -13.91 -11.65
CA SER A 4 -5.14 -12.81 -12.64
C SER A 4 -5.34 -13.30 -14.08
N LYS A 5 -5.77 -14.55 -14.27
CA LYS A 5 -5.81 -15.25 -15.56
C LYS A 5 -7.24 -15.68 -15.90
N TYR A 6 -7.75 -15.20 -17.03
CA TYR A 6 -9.11 -15.43 -17.49
C TYR A 6 -9.15 -16.55 -18.53
N SER A 7 -10.17 -17.40 -18.46
CA SER A 7 -10.50 -18.38 -19.49
C SER A 7 -11.27 -17.74 -20.65
N VAL A 8 -11.33 -18.44 -21.80
CA VAL A 8 -12.17 -18.02 -22.94
C VAL A 8 -13.63 -17.78 -22.54
N SER A 9 -14.18 -18.60 -21.65
CA SER A 9 -15.57 -18.43 -21.17
C SER A 9 -15.76 -17.18 -20.31
N GLU A 10 -14.76 -16.85 -19.49
CA GLU A 10 -14.82 -15.64 -18.64
C GLU A 10 -14.70 -14.40 -19.52
N VAL A 11 -13.75 -14.37 -20.46
CA VAL A 11 -13.59 -13.26 -21.41
C VAL A 11 -14.84 -13.07 -22.28
N ALA A 12 -15.42 -14.15 -22.81
CA ALA A 12 -16.67 -14.09 -23.57
C ALA A 12 -17.80 -13.44 -22.76
N LYS A 13 -17.89 -13.77 -21.46
CA LYS A 13 -18.86 -13.16 -20.55
C LYS A 13 -18.58 -11.67 -20.31
N LEU A 14 -17.32 -11.27 -20.19
CA LEU A 14 -16.94 -9.86 -19.98
C LEU A 14 -17.36 -8.97 -21.15
N PHE A 15 -17.28 -9.47 -22.38
CA PHE A 15 -17.64 -8.75 -23.60
C PHE A 15 -19.07 -9.02 -24.08
N GLU A 16 -19.83 -9.86 -23.38
CA GLU A 16 -21.17 -10.30 -23.79
C GLU A 16 -21.23 -10.90 -25.21
N VAL A 17 -20.14 -11.56 -25.63
CA VAL A 17 -20.03 -12.27 -26.92
C VAL A 17 -19.94 -13.78 -26.72
N ASP A 18 -20.07 -14.54 -27.80
CA ASP A 18 -19.88 -15.98 -27.74
C ASP A 18 -18.38 -16.37 -27.74
N ARG A 19 -18.09 -17.61 -27.33
CA ARG A 19 -16.71 -18.12 -27.23
C ARG A 19 -16.00 -18.22 -28.59
N GLN A 20 -16.74 -18.39 -29.68
CA GLN A 20 -16.17 -18.45 -31.03
C GLN A 20 -15.68 -17.07 -31.46
N THR A 21 -16.41 -16.00 -31.15
CA THR A 21 -15.95 -14.62 -31.38
C THR A 21 -14.60 -14.34 -30.70
N ILE A 22 -14.45 -14.71 -29.42
CA ILE A 22 -13.15 -14.59 -28.72
C ILE A 22 -12.04 -15.38 -29.42
N LYS A 23 -12.32 -16.60 -29.89
CA LYS A 23 -11.33 -17.41 -30.63
C LYS A 23 -10.95 -16.77 -31.97
N THR A 24 -11.90 -16.13 -32.64
CA THR A 24 -11.68 -15.41 -33.89
C THR A 24 -10.75 -14.21 -33.66
N TRP A 25 -11.01 -13.40 -32.63
CA TRP A 25 -10.12 -12.28 -32.27
C TRP A 25 -8.70 -12.77 -31.99
N VAL A 26 -8.58 -13.82 -31.18
CA VAL A 26 -7.29 -14.42 -30.85
C VAL A 26 -6.53 -14.93 -32.07
N PHE A 27 -7.23 -15.51 -33.04
CA PHE A 27 -6.61 -16.00 -34.27
C PHE A 27 -6.05 -14.86 -35.11
N HIS A 28 -6.78 -13.76 -35.24
CA HIS A 28 -6.38 -12.64 -36.10
C HIS A 28 -5.42 -11.65 -35.46
N PHE A 29 -5.43 -11.54 -34.14
CA PHE A 29 -4.64 -10.57 -33.39
C PHE A 29 -3.63 -11.25 -32.45
N SER A 30 -3.19 -12.47 -32.78
CA SER A 30 -2.27 -13.26 -31.95
C SER A 30 -0.99 -12.50 -31.60
N ASP A 31 -0.48 -11.69 -32.52
CA ASP A 31 0.78 -10.94 -32.37
C ASP A 31 0.70 -9.83 -31.31
N TYR A 32 -0.51 -9.46 -30.90
CA TYR A 32 -0.78 -8.44 -29.88
C TYR A 32 -1.10 -9.05 -28.50
N LEU A 33 -1.18 -10.38 -28.42
CA LEU A 33 -1.59 -11.10 -27.22
C LEU A 33 -0.40 -11.85 -26.60
N SER A 34 -0.48 -12.08 -25.30
CA SER A 34 0.52 -12.79 -24.51
C SER A 34 0.71 -14.24 -24.96
N ASN A 35 1.85 -14.83 -24.60
CA ASN A 35 2.11 -16.26 -24.85
C ASN A 35 1.08 -17.16 -24.15
N SER A 36 0.57 -16.77 -22.98
CA SER A 36 -0.47 -17.54 -22.30
C SER A 36 -1.82 -17.46 -23.01
N ALA A 37 -2.06 -16.33 -23.69
CA ALA A 37 -3.17 -16.18 -24.59
C ALA A 37 -2.93 -16.90 -25.92
N ASN A 38 -1.73 -17.41 -26.22
CA ASN A 38 -1.36 -18.20 -27.40
C ASN A 38 -0.56 -19.47 -27.05
N PRO A 39 -1.13 -20.40 -26.25
CA PRO A 39 -0.35 -21.50 -25.73
C PRO A 39 -0.08 -22.58 -26.80
N GLU A 40 0.92 -23.42 -26.53
CA GLU A 40 1.18 -24.62 -27.33
C GLU A 40 -0.01 -25.58 -27.35
N LYS A 41 -0.05 -26.45 -28.37
CA LYS A 41 -1.14 -27.41 -28.56
C LYS A 41 -1.29 -28.32 -27.33
N GLY A 42 -2.50 -28.37 -26.77
CA GLY A 42 -2.84 -29.20 -25.61
C GLY A 42 -2.94 -28.43 -24.30
N SER A 43 -2.47 -27.19 -24.26
CA SER A 43 -2.56 -26.32 -23.08
C SER A 43 -3.79 -25.41 -23.14
N PRO A 44 -4.50 -25.19 -22.02
CA PRO A 44 -5.65 -24.30 -21.99
C PRO A 44 -5.20 -22.84 -22.15
N ARG A 45 -5.88 -22.11 -23.05
CA ARG A 45 -5.67 -20.68 -23.26
C ARG A 45 -6.10 -19.87 -22.03
N LYS A 46 -5.25 -18.94 -21.61
CA LYS A 46 -5.47 -18.05 -20.49
C LYS A 46 -5.12 -16.63 -20.89
N PHE A 47 -5.94 -15.67 -20.50
CA PHE A 47 -5.78 -14.26 -20.85
C PHE A 47 -5.34 -13.49 -19.62
N LEU A 48 -4.32 -12.64 -19.79
CA LEU A 48 -3.94 -11.62 -18.84
C LEU A 48 -4.85 -10.40 -19.00
N ILE A 49 -4.77 -9.47 -18.05
CA ILE A 49 -5.52 -8.21 -18.14
C ILE A 49 -5.13 -7.41 -19.40
N GLU A 50 -3.86 -7.44 -19.80
CA GLU A 50 -3.38 -6.76 -21.00
C GLU A 50 -3.95 -7.39 -22.28
N ASP A 51 -4.19 -8.71 -22.29
CA ASP A 51 -4.87 -9.37 -23.40
C ASP A 51 -6.32 -8.89 -23.52
N ILE A 52 -6.99 -8.69 -22.39
CA ILE A 52 -8.36 -8.17 -22.34
C ILE A 52 -8.41 -6.70 -22.80
N ARG A 53 -7.39 -5.89 -22.50
CA ARG A 53 -7.28 -4.51 -23.00
C ARG A 53 -7.21 -4.46 -24.52
N VAL A 54 -6.39 -5.32 -25.12
CA VAL A 54 -6.32 -5.47 -26.59
C VAL A 54 -7.68 -5.90 -27.14
N MET A 55 -8.36 -6.86 -26.49
CA MET A 55 -9.69 -7.31 -26.90
C MET A 55 -10.77 -6.24 -26.76
N ALA A 56 -10.67 -5.36 -25.76
CA ALA A 56 -11.60 -4.25 -25.61
C ALA A 56 -11.45 -3.23 -26.74
N TYR A 57 -10.24 -3.02 -27.23
CA TYR A 57 -10.03 -2.23 -28.43
C TYR A 57 -10.62 -2.91 -29.66
N ILE A 58 -10.35 -4.20 -29.83
CA ILE A 58 -10.93 -4.98 -30.94
C ILE A 58 -12.46 -4.89 -30.91
N SER A 59 -13.09 -5.10 -29.75
CA SER A 59 -14.55 -5.13 -29.61
C SER A 59 -15.23 -3.82 -30.00
N ILE A 60 -14.56 -2.68 -29.80
CA ILE A 60 -15.09 -1.36 -30.17
C ILE A 60 -15.20 -1.22 -31.70
N TYR A 61 -14.27 -1.81 -32.45
CA TYR A 61 -14.21 -1.72 -33.92
C TYR A 61 -14.67 -3.02 -34.61
N TRP A 62 -15.22 -3.96 -33.84
CA TRP A 62 -15.65 -5.27 -34.36
C TRP A 62 -17.08 -5.19 -34.90
N GLU A 63 -17.21 -5.11 -36.22
CA GLU A 63 -18.48 -5.08 -36.96
C GLU A 63 -18.74 -6.41 -37.71
N GLU A 64 -19.78 -6.49 -38.56
CA GLU A 64 -20.06 -7.70 -39.36
C GLU A 64 -18.91 -8.03 -40.33
N GLU A 65 -18.31 -7.00 -40.94
CA GLU A 65 -17.12 -7.09 -41.79
C GLU A 65 -16.02 -6.14 -41.24
N PRO A 66 -15.27 -6.56 -40.21
CA PRO A 66 -14.32 -5.68 -39.53
C PRO A 66 -13.11 -5.35 -40.43
N ASP A 67 -12.69 -4.09 -40.43
CA ASP A 67 -11.43 -3.68 -41.06
C ASP A 67 -10.25 -4.09 -40.18
N MET A 68 -9.74 -5.29 -40.44
CA MET A 68 -8.65 -5.88 -39.69
C MET A 68 -7.37 -5.05 -39.73
N GLU A 69 -7.10 -4.36 -40.83
CA GLU A 69 -5.90 -3.53 -40.96
C GLU A 69 -6.03 -2.25 -40.14
N SER A 70 -7.20 -1.62 -40.14
CA SER A 70 -7.49 -0.46 -39.28
C SER A 70 -7.33 -0.80 -37.80
N ILE A 71 -7.88 -1.94 -37.35
CA ILE A 71 -7.74 -2.38 -35.94
C ILE A 71 -6.26 -2.60 -35.60
N LYS A 72 -5.49 -3.28 -36.46
CA LYS A 72 -4.05 -3.49 -36.24
C LYS A 72 -3.26 -2.18 -36.21
N ILE A 73 -3.57 -1.22 -37.09
CA ILE A 73 -2.94 0.11 -37.10
C ILE A 73 -3.16 0.77 -35.73
N GLY A 74 -4.39 0.77 -35.24
CA GLY A 74 -4.72 1.30 -33.92
C GLY A 74 -4.01 0.60 -32.76
N LEU A 75 -3.88 -0.72 -32.82
CA LEU A 75 -3.10 -1.49 -31.82
C LEU A 75 -1.60 -1.14 -31.89
N ASN A 76 -1.03 -1.01 -33.09
CA ASN A 76 0.37 -0.65 -33.30
C ASN A 76 0.69 0.76 -32.78
N THR A 77 -0.25 1.70 -32.88
CA THR A 77 -0.11 3.06 -32.34
C THR A 77 -0.48 3.15 -30.85
N ARG A 78 -0.74 2.02 -30.18
CA ARG A 78 -1.15 1.96 -28.77
C ARG A 78 -2.49 2.66 -28.46
N GLY A 79 -3.39 2.76 -29.43
CA GLY A 79 -4.72 3.37 -29.26
C GLY A 79 -5.58 2.73 -28.16
N HIS A 80 -5.29 1.48 -27.78
CA HIS A 80 -5.92 0.76 -26.66
C HIS A 80 -5.54 1.30 -25.26
N TYR A 81 -4.59 2.23 -25.16
CA TYR A 81 -4.28 2.97 -23.94
C TYR A 81 -4.84 4.40 -23.93
N GLU A 82 -5.37 4.86 -25.06
CA GLU A 82 -5.84 6.25 -25.22
C GLU A 82 -7.34 6.40 -24.94
N SER A 83 -8.08 5.29 -24.90
CA SER A 83 -9.53 5.30 -24.63
C SER A 83 -9.84 5.23 -23.13
N ILE A 84 -10.53 6.27 -22.63
CA ILE A 84 -11.03 6.32 -21.25
C ILE A 84 -12.05 5.20 -20.97
N ASP A 85 -12.82 4.78 -21.97
CA ASP A 85 -13.81 3.70 -21.80
C ASP A 85 -13.13 2.34 -21.65
N ILE A 86 -12.08 2.08 -22.43
CA ILE A 86 -11.24 0.88 -22.25
C ILE A 86 -10.58 0.93 -20.88
N GLU A 87 -10.03 2.07 -20.48
CA GLU A 87 -9.37 2.22 -19.17
C GLU A 87 -10.34 1.96 -18.01
N ASN A 88 -11.54 2.54 -18.05
CA ASN A 88 -12.59 2.31 -17.06
C ASN A 88 -13.02 0.84 -17.02
N PHE A 89 -13.18 0.21 -18.18
CA PHE A 89 -13.52 -1.20 -18.27
C PHE A 89 -12.42 -2.07 -17.64
N ILE A 90 -11.15 -1.85 -17.98
CA ILE A 90 -10.02 -2.58 -17.42
C ILE A 90 -9.92 -2.38 -15.91
N ASN A 91 -10.11 -1.16 -15.41
CA ASN A 91 -10.13 -0.88 -13.97
C ASN A 91 -11.29 -1.60 -13.26
N SER A 92 -12.46 -1.72 -13.89
CA SER A 92 -13.63 -2.38 -13.30
C SER A 92 -13.46 -3.90 -13.11
N ILE A 93 -12.60 -4.54 -13.91
CA ILE A 93 -12.38 -5.99 -13.86
C ILE A 93 -11.05 -6.36 -13.20
N THR A 94 -10.12 -5.41 -13.02
CA THR A 94 -8.82 -5.67 -12.43
C THR A 94 -8.94 -5.81 -10.91
N PRO A 95 -8.59 -6.97 -10.31
CA PRO A 95 -8.60 -7.11 -8.86
C PRO A 95 -7.56 -6.19 -8.21
N VAL A 96 -7.96 -5.50 -7.14
CA VAL A 96 -7.07 -4.64 -6.35
C VAL A 96 -5.92 -5.43 -5.73
N LEU A 97 -6.19 -6.64 -5.24
CA LEU A 97 -5.19 -7.57 -4.71
C LEU A 97 -5.08 -8.79 -5.63
N ARG A 98 -3.88 -9.04 -6.15
CA ARG A 98 -3.65 -10.05 -7.18
C ARG A 98 -2.26 -10.68 -7.06
N GLU A 99 -2.07 -11.81 -7.74
CA GLU A 99 -0.75 -12.45 -7.86
C GLU A 99 0.25 -11.51 -8.56
N MET A 100 1.53 -11.68 -8.25
CA MET A 100 2.63 -10.92 -8.84
C MET A 100 2.60 -11.06 -10.37
N PRO A 101 2.57 -9.95 -11.13
CA PRO A 101 2.70 -10.00 -12.58
C PRO A 101 3.97 -10.73 -13.03
N ASP A 102 3.88 -11.48 -14.14
CA ASP A 102 5.01 -12.25 -14.69
C ASP A 102 6.11 -11.34 -15.30
N ASN A 103 5.83 -10.05 -15.52
CA ASN A 103 6.67 -9.09 -16.28
C ASN A 103 6.94 -7.79 -15.51
N ILE A 104 7.39 -7.88 -14.25
CA ILE A 104 7.78 -6.71 -13.45
C ILE A 104 9.17 -6.21 -13.86
N ASP A 105 9.30 -4.89 -14.03
CA ASP A 105 10.56 -4.18 -14.21
C ASP A 105 10.65 -2.96 -13.26
N ASP A 106 11.71 -2.17 -13.40
CA ASP A 106 11.99 -0.99 -12.54
C ASP A 106 10.94 0.14 -12.69
N THR A 107 10.10 0.09 -13.71
CA THR A 107 9.01 1.04 -13.92
C THR A 107 7.75 0.67 -13.13
N TRP A 108 7.68 -0.55 -12.61
CA TRP A 108 6.54 -1.03 -11.86
C TRP A 108 6.32 -0.21 -10.58
N ARG A 109 5.04 0.01 -10.25
CA ARG A 109 4.59 0.82 -9.12
C ARG A 109 3.53 0.03 -8.35
N GLY A 110 3.99 -0.81 -7.43
CA GLY A 110 3.13 -1.56 -6.52
C GLY A 110 3.92 -2.06 -5.31
N VAL A 111 3.24 -2.76 -4.40
CA VAL A 111 3.84 -3.33 -3.19
C VAL A 111 3.51 -4.82 -3.14
N VAL A 112 4.52 -5.64 -2.82
CA VAL A 112 4.35 -7.06 -2.54
C VAL A 112 4.36 -7.24 -1.02
N PHE A 113 3.38 -7.95 -0.49
CA PHE A 113 3.30 -8.27 0.93
C PHE A 113 2.71 -9.68 1.14
N GLY A 114 3.13 -10.33 2.23
CA GLY A 114 2.80 -11.73 2.52
C GLY A 114 3.83 -12.72 1.98
N GLY A 115 3.76 -13.97 2.44
CA GLY A 115 4.76 -15.00 2.13
C GLY A 115 6.13 -14.64 2.70
N GLU A 116 7.17 -14.60 1.87
CA GLU A 116 8.51 -14.16 2.26
C GLU A 116 8.58 -12.67 2.63
N TYR A 117 7.61 -11.86 2.15
CA TYR A 117 7.47 -10.44 2.48
C TYR A 117 6.55 -10.25 3.70
N SER A 118 6.89 -10.92 4.79
CA SER A 118 6.18 -10.85 6.07
C SER A 118 6.18 -9.44 6.66
N LEU A 119 5.05 -9.02 7.25
CA LEU A 119 4.92 -7.75 7.98
C LEU A 119 5.22 -7.88 9.48
N THR A 120 5.95 -8.92 9.90
CA THR A 120 6.22 -9.23 11.31
C THR A 120 7.28 -8.33 11.96
N ASP A 121 8.04 -7.57 11.16
CA ASP A 121 9.04 -6.64 11.68
C ASP A 121 8.35 -5.37 12.21
N LEU A 122 8.17 -5.32 13.54
CA LEU A 122 7.55 -4.18 14.23
C LEU A 122 8.34 -2.89 14.03
N PHE A 123 9.67 -2.96 13.95
CA PHE A 123 10.51 -1.78 13.79
C PHE A 123 10.34 -1.15 12.41
N ASN A 124 10.40 -1.97 11.34
CA ASN A 124 10.13 -1.52 9.98
C ASN A 124 8.68 -1.03 9.81
N THR A 125 7.74 -1.63 10.54
CA THR A 125 6.34 -1.15 10.60
C THR A 125 6.26 0.23 11.27
N ALA A 126 6.98 0.45 12.38
CA ALA A 126 7.07 1.75 13.04
C ALA A 126 7.62 2.85 12.11
N GLU A 127 8.71 2.54 11.39
CA GLU A 127 9.31 3.45 10.40
C GLU A 127 8.32 3.80 9.28
N SER A 128 7.54 2.82 8.81
CA SER A 128 6.52 3.03 7.77
C SER A 128 5.40 3.97 8.24
N PHE A 129 4.88 3.78 9.46
CA PHE A 129 3.87 4.68 10.04
C PHE A 129 4.43 6.06 10.32
N LYS A 130 5.66 6.17 10.82
CA LYS A 130 6.33 7.46 11.02
C LYS A 130 6.49 8.20 9.69
N LEU A 131 6.94 7.51 8.64
CA LEU A 131 7.08 8.09 7.30
C LEU A 131 5.72 8.56 6.76
N ALA A 132 4.64 7.79 6.95
CA ALA A 132 3.30 8.24 6.58
C ALA A 132 2.90 9.53 7.32
N GLY A 133 3.16 9.59 8.64
CA GLY A 133 2.94 10.81 9.44
C GLY A 133 3.73 12.00 8.91
N ASP A 134 5.01 11.83 8.59
CA ASP A 134 5.85 12.88 8.01
C ASP A 134 5.28 13.41 6.69
N ARG A 135 4.89 12.50 5.78
CA ARG A 135 4.33 12.90 4.49
C ARG A 135 3.03 13.67 4.67
N LEU A 136 2.18 13.26 5.61
CA LEU A 136 0.94 13.98 5.90
C LEU A 136 1.23 15.37 6.46
N VAL A 137 2.16 15.53 7.40
CA VAL A 137 2.56 16.86 7.93
C VAL A 137 3.16 17.74 6.86
N GLU A 138 4.05 17.19 6.01
CA GLU A 138 4.69 17.92 4.90
C GLU A 138 3.65 18.43 3.89
N ILE A 139 2.73 17.56 3.46
CA ILE A 139 1.64 17.92 2.53
C ILE A 139 0.72 18.95 3.17
N ALA A 140 0.31 18.71 4.43
CA ALA A 140 -0.60 19.59 5.16
C ALA A 140 -0.04 21.01 5.24
N HIS A 141 1.24 21.14 5.59
CA HIS A 141 1.87 22.44 5.70
C HIS A 141 1.99 23.16 4.35
N VAL A 142 2.37 22.43 3.29
CA VAL A 142 2.52 23.01 1.94
C VAL A 142 1.19 23.50 1.39
N ASN A 143 0.11 22.77 1.66
CA ASN A 143 -1.22 23.05 1.12
C ASN A 143 -2.13 23.86 2.06
N TYR A 144 -1.69 24.17 3.29
CA TYR A 144 -2.51 24.76 4.36
C TYR A 144 -3.71 23.87 4.77
N GLU A 145 -3.47 22.56 4.80
CA GLU A 145 -4.43 21.49 5.13
C GLU A 145 -4.15 20.85 6.51
N ASP A 146 -3.48 21.59 7.41
CA ASP A 146 -3.11 21.12 8.76
C ASP A 146 -4.30 20.52 9.51
N ARG A 147 -5.49 21.13 9.37
CA ARG A 147 -6.69 20.66 10.08
C ARG A 147 -7.26 19.38 9.46
N GLU A 148 -7.25 19.29 8.14
CA GLU A 148 -7.80 18.20 7.35
C GLU A 148 -6.95 16.93 7.51
N LEU A 149 -5.63 17.09 7.57
CA LEU A 149 -4.67 15.99 7.68
C LEU A 149 -4.19 15.75 9.11
N PHE A 150 -4.59 16.58 10.09
CA PHE A 150 -4.21 16.43 11.50
C PHE A 150 -4.48 15.02 12.03
N GLN A 151 -5.73 14.57 11.94
CA GLN A 151 -6.17 13.32 12.55
C GLN A 151 -5.42 12.08 12.04
N PRO A 152 -5.24 11.86 10.72
CA PRO A 152 -4.43 10.74 10.23
C PRO A 152 -2.93 10.91 10.53
N ALA A 153 -2.40 12.14 10.53
CA ALA A 153 -0.98 12.39 10.83
C ALA A 153 -0.66 12.04 12.30
N ILE A 154 -1.45 12.56 13.23
CA ILE A 154 -1.25 12.34 14.67
C ILE A 154 -1.45 10.87 15.05
N TYR A 155 -2.43 10.19 14.44
CA TYR A 155 -2.61 8.75 14.59
C TYR A 155 -1.36 7.97 14.16
N SER A 156 -0.81 8.32 12.99
CA SER A 156 0.38 7.65 12.44
C SER A 156 1.58 7.80 13.38
N TYR A 157 1.82 9.00 13.93
CA TYR A 157 2.90 9.21 14.88
C TYR A 157 2.69 8.55 16.24
N ARG A 158 1.47 8.60 16.77
CA ARG A 158 1.13 7.91 18.03
C ARG A 158 1.32 6.40 17.88
N HIS A 159 0.90 5.83 16.76
CA HIS A 159 1.06 4.40 16.50
C HIS A 159 2.52 4.02 16.25
N ALA A 160 3.28 4.81 15.49
CA ALA A 160 4.72 4.60 15.33
C ALA A 160 5.46 4.63 16.69
N THR A 161 5.08 5.55 17.59
CA THR A 161 5.64 5.61 18.94
C THR A 161 5.42 4.32 19.73
N GLU A 162 4.19 3.78 19.70
CA GLU A 162 3.89 2.48 20.31
C GLU A 162 4.77 1.38 19.74
N LEU A 163 4.87 1.30 18.41
CA LEU A 163 5.61 0.24 17.72
C LEU A 163 7.12 0.33 17.94
N TYR A 164 7.70 1.53 17.99
CA TYR A 164 9.12 1.69 18.35
C TYR A 164 9.41 1.16 19.76
N ILE A 165 8.54 1.47 20.72
CA ILE A 165 8.72 0.99 22.10
C ILE A 165 8.61 -0.54 22.13
N LYS A 166 7.56 -1.11 21.52
CA LYS A 166 7.36 -2.56 21.46
C LYS A 166 8.50 -3.30 20.78
N ALA A 167 9.05 -2.74 19.71
CA ALA A 167 10.19 -3.32 19.00
C ALA A 167 11.46 -3.36 19.87
N ILE A 168 11.68 -2.35 20.72
CA ILE A 168 12.85 -2.30 21.61
C ILE A 168 12.69 -3.23 22.81
N THR A 169 11.46 -3.32 23.36
CA THR A 169 11.19 -4.10 24.57
C THR A 169 10.79 -5.55 24.29
N ASP A 170 10.79 -5.98 23.03
CA ASP A 170 10.31 -7.29 22.57
C ASP A 170 8.92 -7.66 23.13
N GLU A 171 8.03 -6.66 23.15
CA GLU A 171 6.72 -6.81 23.79
C GLU A 171 5.74 -7.56 22.89
N GLU A 172 5.44 -8.81 23.26
CA GLU A 172 4.43 -9.62 22.58
C GLU A 172 2.99 -9.31 23.01
N GLU A 173 2.76 -8.61 24.13
CA GLU A 173 1.40 -8.34 24.61
C GLU A 173 0.68 -7.24 23.81
N PHE A 174 -0.63 -7.43 23.63
CA PHE A 174 -1.55 -6.49 22.98
C PHE A 174 -1.88 -5.25 23.85
N THR A 175 -0.97 -4.76 24.68
CA THR A 175 -1.19 -3.50 25.41
C THR A 175 -0.97 -2.31 24.47
N HIS A 176 -1.93 -1.37 24.46
CA HIS A 176 -1.82 -0.10 23.75
C HIS A 176 -1.53 1.06 24.71
N ASP A 177 -1.39 0.79 26.00
CA ASP A 177 -1.13 1.81 27.01
C ASP A 177 0.32 2.29 26.94
N LEU A 178 0.49 3.52 26.44
CA LEU A 178 1.78 4.16 26.28
C LEU A 178 2.53 4.39 27.60
N ILE A 179 1.85 4.56 28.74
CA ILE A 179 2.52 4.75 30.03
C ILE A 179 3.13 3.43 30.51
N SER A 180 2.39 2.33 30.40
CA SER A 180 2.91 0.99 30.67
C SER A 180 4.12 0.66 29.79
N LEU A 181 4.00 0.92 28.48
CA LEU A 181 5.10 0.72 27.52
C LEU A 181 6.32 1.58 27.85
N MET A 182 6.13 2.85 28.24
CA MET A 182 7.22 3.74 28.61
C MET A 182 7.98 3.26 29.86
N ASN A 183 7.26 2.70 30.84
CA ASN A 183 7.89 2.14 32.04
C ASN A 183 8.74 0.91 31.68
N LYS A 184 8.25 0.02 30.80
CA LYS A 184 9.03 -1.10 30.29
C LYS A 184 10.28 -0.64 29.52
N LEU A 185 10.16 0.39 28.68
CA LEU A 185 11.31 0.98 28.00
C LEU A 185 12.35 1.52 29.00
N LYS A 186 11.91 2.18 30.08
CA LYS A 186 12.80 2.66 31.14
C LYS A 186 13.57 1.52 31.81
N GLU A 187 12.91 0.38 32.04
CA GLU A 187 13.54 -0.82 32.59
C GLU A 187 14.61 -1.37 31.64
N VAL A 188 14.26 -1.63 30.37
CA VAL A 188 15.19 -2.12 29.34
C VAL A 188 16.40 -1.19 29.16
N LEU A 189 16.18 0.12 29.04
CA LEU A 189 17.27 1.09 28.90
C LEU A 189 18.23 1.08 30.10
N LYS A 190 17.68 0.91 31.30
CA LYS A 190 18.48 0.89 32.53
C LYS A 190 19.27 -0.42 32.65
N GLU A 191 18.63 -1.55 32.38
CA GLU A 191 19.20 -2.89 32.61
C GLU A 191 20.17 -3.29 31.49
N GLU A 192 19.82 -3.05 30.23
CA GLU A 192 20.60 -3.51 29.07
C GLU A 192 21.58 -2.46 28.55
N HIS A 193 21.28 -1.17 28.78
CA HIS A 193 22.06 -0.08 28.19
C HIS A 193 22.67 0.88 29.23
N ASN A 194 22.41 0.67 30.53
CA ASN A 194 22.81 1.57 31.62
C ASN A 194 22.51 3.05 31.30
N ALA A 195 21.35 3.29 30.68
CA ALA A 195 20.90 4.58 30.20
C ALA A 195 19.59 4.99 30.89
N LEU A 196 19.32 6.29 30.91
CA LEU A 196 18.06 6.85 31.39
C LEU A 196 17.30 7.45 30.21
N THR A 197 15.97 7.47 30.33
CA THR A 197 15.10 8.19 29.41
C THR A 197 15.32 9.70 29.52
N THR A 198 15.00 10.40 28.43
CA THR A 198 15.13 11.84 28.35
C THR A 198 13.76 12.50 28.53
N LEU A 199 13.76 13.73 29.06
CA LEU A 199 12.52 14.46 29.32
C LEU A 199 11.67 14.69 28.07
N TRP A 200 12.31 14.95 26.91
CA TRP A 200 11.56 15.17 25.66
C TRP A 200 10.78 13.92 25.25
N LEU A 201 11.35 12.73 25.46
CA LEU A 201 10.71 11.45 25.14
C LEU A 201 9.53 11.19 26.08
N GLU A 202 9.73 11.41 27.38
CA GLU A 202 8.67 11.25 28.37
C GLU A 202 7.51 12.21 28.09
N ASN A 203 7.79 13.47 27.77
CA ASN A 203 6.77 14.45 27.41
C ASN A 203 6.02 14.06 26.13
N LEU A 204 6.72 13.57 25.11
CA LEU A 204 6.11 13.11 23.86
C LEU A 204 5.13 11.96 24.12
N VAL A 205 5.57 10.95 24.87
CA VAL A 205 4.76 9.77 25.18
C VAL A 205 3.56 10.14 26.06
N GLN A 206 3.76 11.02 27.05
CA GLN A 206 2.68 11.53 27.89
C GLN A 206 1.65 12.32 27.05
N ALA A 207 2.09 13.20 26.16
CA ALA A 207 1.19 13.95 25.29
C ALA A 207 0.33 13.04 24.40
N PHE A 208 0.90 11.98 23.84
CA PHE A 208 0.14 10.98 23.09
C PHE A 208 -0.81 10.17 23.98
N HIS A 209 -0.40 9.83 25.20
CA HIS A 209 -1.29 9.14 26.14
C HIS A 209 -2.47 10.02 26.55
N ASP A 210 -2.24 11.28 26.88
CA ASP A 210 -3.30 12.18 27.34
C ASP A 210 -4.33 12.49 26.24
N SER A 211 -3.87 12.50 24.98
CA SER A 211 -4.73 12.76 23.81
C SER A 211 -5.33 11.51 23.16
N ASP A 212 -4.72 10.33 23.36
CA ASP A 212 -5.23 9.04 22.90
C ASP A 212 -4.82 7.87 23.82
N PRO A 213 -5.44 7.76 25.01
CA PRO A 213 -4.99 6.81 26.05
C PRO A 213 -5.05 5.35 25.61
N THR A 214 -5.98 5.02 24.72
CA THR A 214 -6.26 3.63 24.29
C THR A 214 -5.81 3.33 22.85
N GLY A 215 -5.28 4.32 22.12
CA GLY A 215 -4.89 4.15 20.72
C GLY A 215 -6.06 4.13 19.73
N THR A 216 -7.21 4.66 20.12
CA THR A 216 -8.45 4.63 19.34
C THR A 216 -9.10 5.99 19.13
N ALA A 217 -8.70 7.03 19.88
CA ALA A 217 -9.32 8.33 19.84
C ALA A 217 -9.21 8.96 18.44
N PHE A 218 -7.99 9.03 17.91
CA PHE A 218 -7.74 9.54 16.57
C PHE A 218 -8.26 8.62 15.45
N ARG A 219 -8.50 7.34 15.72
CA ARG A 219 -9.11 6.42 14.72
C ARG A 219 -10.60 6.71 14.53
N TYR A 220 -11.30 7.07 15.60
CA TYR A 220 -12.76 7.18 15.62
C TYR A 220 -13.27 8.61 15.80
N GLY A 221 -12.39 9.61 15.75
CA GLY A 221 -12.77 11.02 15.89
C GLY A 221 -13.26 11.36 17.30
N VAL A 222 -12.74 10.66 18.32
CA VAL A 222 -13.03 10.95 19.72
C VAL A 222 -12.02 11.97 20.22
N THR A 223 -12.49 13.00 20.91
CA THR A 223 -11.64 14.07 21.42
C THR A 223 -11.26 13.82 22.87
N PHE A 224 -9.96 13.71 23.12
CA PHE A 224 -9.36 13.73 24.45
C PHE A 224 -8.13 14.66 24.47
N PRO A 225 -7.90 15.36 25.59
CA PRO A 225 -8.90 15.70 26.62
C PRO A 225 -9.96 16.67 26.05
N LYS A 226 -10.93 17.13 26.85
CA LYS A 226 -12.06 17.95 26.33
C LYS A 226 -11.70 19.41 26.13
N GLU A 227 -10.61 19.85 26.73
CA GLU A 227 -10.07 21.19 26.65
C GLU A 227 -9.46 21.47 25.28
N GLU A 228 -9.41 22.75 24.91
CA GLU A 228 -8.71 23.18 23.69
C GLU A 228 -7.20 23.05 23.88
N ILE A 229 -6.56 22.30 22.99
CA ILE A 229 -5.11 22.11 22.99
C ILE A 229 -4.56 22.55 21.65
N TYR A 230 -3.46 23.30 21.72
CA TYR A 230 -2.64 23.63 20.57
C TYR A 230 -1.54 22.60 20.38
N ILE A 231 -1.31 22.22 19.12
CA ILE A 231 -0.18 21.39 18.72
C ILE A 231 0.51 22.01 17.52
N ASP A 232 1.84 22.10 17.61
CA ASP A 232 2.69 22.48 16.50
C ASP A 232 3.16 21.21 15.78
N MET A 233 2.63 20.96 14.58
CA MET A 233 2.93 19.75 13.81
C MET A 233 4.38 19.70 13.30
N HIS A 234 5.03 20.84 13.08
CA HIS A 234 6.46 20.89 12.72
C HIS A 234 7.34 20.48 13.89
N HIS A 235 6.99 21.00 15.08
CA HIS A 235 7.67 20.61 16.30
C HIS A 235 7.48 19.11 16.57
N LEU A 236 6.25 18.61 16.45
CA LEU A 236 5.96 17.19 16.63
C LEU A 236 6.77 16.33 15.66
N LYS A 237 6.80 16.67 14.37
CA LYS A 237 7.62 15.96 13.38
C LYS A 237 9.09 15.91 13.79
N THR A 238 9.63 17.01 14.31
CA THR A 238 11.02 17.06 14.81
C THR A 238 11.24 16.09 15.97
N LEU A 239 10.30 16.00 16.92
CA LEU A 239 10.38 15.03 18.02
C LEU A 239 10.28 13.58 17.51
N MET A 240 9.47 13.32 16.48
CA MET A 240 9.37 12.02 15.85
C MET A 240 10.63 11.64 15.07
N ASP A 241 11.34 12.61 14.48
CA ASP A 241 12.67 12.41 13.89
C ASP A 241 13.68 11.99 14.97
N TRP A 242 13.63 12.61 16.15
CA TRP A 242 14.49 12.24 17.28
C TRP A 242 14.17 10.85 17.83
N LEU A 243 12.89 10.51 17.94
CA LEU A 243 12.44 9.18 18.36
C LEU A 243 12.96 8.10 17.42
N SER A 244 12.72 8.22 16.11
CA SER A 244 13.24 7.25 15.12
C SER A 244 14.76 7.09 15.22
N GLN A 245 15.51 8.19 15.32
CA GLN A 245 16.97 8.12 15.45
C GLN A 245 17.42 7.45 16.74
N ALA A 246 16.77 7.75 17.87
CA ALA A 246 17.07 7.12 19.15
C ALA A 246 16.79 5.62 19.10
N SER A 247 15.62 5.22 18.59
CA SER A 247 15.22 3.82 18.47
C SER A 247 16.16 3.04 17.54
N LYS A 248 16.56 3.60 16.39
CA LYS A 248 17.56 2.99 15.49
C LYS A 248 18.88 2.69 16.22
N ARG A 249 19.37 3.63 17.03
CA ARG A 249 20.62 3.45 17.78
C ARG A 249 20.53 2.35 18.83
N ILE A 250 19.36 2.19 19.45
CA ILE A 250 19.10 1.13 20.43
C ILE A 250 19.09 -0.23 19.73
N MET A 251 18.30 -0.36 18.64
CA MET A 251 18.22 -1.61 17.87
C MET A 251 19.59 -2.05 17.34
N ILE A 252 20.39 -1.14 16.76
CA ILE A 252 21.74 -1.48 16.26
C ILE A 252 22.60 -2.08 17.39
N LYS A 253 22.57 -1.48 18.58
CA LYS A 253 23.33 -1.99 19.73
C LYS A 253 22.86 -3.38 20.20
N GLN A 254 21.57 -3.68 20.09
CA GLN A 254 21.02 -4.99 20.44
C GLN A 254 21.45 -6.09 19.45
N PHE A 255 21.69 -5.76 18.18
CA PHE A 255 22.17 -6.72 17.16
C PHE A 255 23.70 -6.86 17.08
N GLU A 256 24.46 -5.92 17.66
CA GLU A 256 25.93 -5.97 17.71
C GLU A 256 26.49 -6.63 19.00
N GLY A 257 25.62 -6.91 19.99
CA GLY A 257 25.97 -7.60 21.25
C GLY A 257 25.78 -9.10 21.18
#